data_AF-A0A933N7Y1-F1
#
_entry.id   AF-A0A933N7Y1-F1
#
_cell.length_a   1.000
_cell.length_b   1.000
_cell.length_c   1.000
_cell.angle_alpha   90.00
_cell.angle_beta   90.00
_cell.angle_gamma   90.00
#
_symmetry.space_group_name_H-M   'P 1'
#
loop_
_entity.id
_entity.type
_entity.pdbx_description
1 polymer ?
#
loop_
_entity_poly.entity_id
_entity_poly.type
_entity_poly.pdbx_seq_one_letter_code
_entity_poly.pdbx_strand_id
1 'polypeptide(L)'
;MGWLAAQIVLALLGGALSGRGPVRKALGLTMAVASCLCALANPSDSIKLKAFQALAGPWVVMQNIRIARTQPPLPIRVWQSISTYDVTKVVRVKPAISTRLVLRATLFWAITAACLYVVFYVAPTSSAPGFMRWAFGVVGIYATADAIATCLVASHRLIGLEVPKIHDNPLLARSIMEFWGRRWNLIVGQWLHEYCYRPLAARRHPFAGVVASFAASAFLHWYLIFVPLGLSHSLVMTAFFLIQIPLIAIERKLRLATKPSWAANLWTIGSLVLISGLFVDPFLRLLS
;
A
#
# COMPACT_ATOMS: atom_id res chain seq x y z
N MET A 1 21.94 -13.21 0.22
CA MET A 1 21.72 -12.45 -1.04
C MET A 1 21.03 -13.27 -2.14
N GLY A 2 21.24 -14.60 -2.25
CA GLY A 2 20.67 -15.42 -3.34
C GLY A 2 19.14 -15.35 -3.49
N TRP A 3 18.37 -15.34 -2.40
CA TRP A 3 16.90 -15.28 -2.46
C TRP A 3 16.33 -13.96 -2.99
N LEU A 4 17.01 -12.85 -2.75
CA LEU A 4 16.60 -11.55 -3.29
C LEU A 4 16.84 -11.51 -4.80
N ALA A 5 18.00 -12.00 -5.25
CA ALA A 5 18.30 -12.12 -6.67
C ALA A 5 17.31 -13.04 -7.38
N ALA A 6 16.99 -14.20 -6.79
CA ALA A 6 15.97 -15.11 -7.30
C ALA A 6 14.59 -14.43 -7.44
N GLN A 7 14.18 -13.65 -6.43
CA GLN A 7 12.92 -12.92 -6.47
C GLN A 7 12.88 -11.88 -7.62
N ILE A 8 13.97 -11.15 -7.83
CA ILE A 8 14.10 -10.18 -8.93
C ILE A 8 14.02 -10.90 -10.28
N VAL A 9 14.74 -12.02 -10.44
CA VAL A 9 14.70 -12.83 -11.66
C VAL A 9 13.27 -13.32 -11.94
N LEU A 10 12.57 -13.86 -10.95
CA LEU A 10 11.18 -14.29 -11.09
C LEU A 10 10.24 -13.14 -11.46
N ALA A 11 10.45 -11.94 -10.90
CA ALA A 11 9.68 -10.76 -11.25
C ALA A 11 9.88 -10.33 -12.70
N LEU A 12 11.12 -10.33 -13.19
CA LEU A 12 11.45 -9.99 -14.58
C LEU A 12 10.92 -11.05 -15.55
N LEU A 13 11.11 -12.34 -15.23
CA LEU A 13 10.58 -13.46 -16.01
C LEU A 13 9.05 -13.43 -16.07
N GLY A 14 8.38 -13.12 -14.95
CA GLY A 14 6.93 -12.95 -14.91
C GLY A 14 6.46 -11.95 -15.97
N GLY A 15 7.08 -10.76 -16.01
CA GLY A 15 6.76 -9.74 -17.01
C GLY A 15 7.06 -10.19 -18.44
N ALA A 16 8.25 -10.75 -18.68
CA ALA A 16 8.68 -11.20 -20.00
C ALA A 16 7.77 -12.30 -20.58
N LEU A 17 7.40 -13.27 -19.74
CA LEU A 17 6.60 -14.44 -20.12
C LEU A 17 5.10 -14.14 -20.20
N SER A 18 4.58 -13.14 -19.47
CA SER A 18 3.15 -12.74 -19.46
C SER A 18 2.67 -12.13 -20.79
N GLY A 19 2.71 -12.91 -21.88
CA GLY A 19 2.38 -12.50 -23.25
C GLY A 19 0.98 -12.92 -23.70
N ARG A 20 0.69 -12.70 -24.98
CA ARG A 20 -0.59 -13.09 -25.59
C ARG A 20 -0.77 -14.61 -25.54
N GLY A 21 -1.99 -15.05 -25.26
CA GLY A 21 -2.37 -16.45 -25.16
C GLY A 21 -2.42 -16.98 -23.71
N PRO A 22 -3.24 -18.01 -23.43
CA PRO A 22 -3.52 -18.48 -22.07
C PRO A 22 -2.28 -19.08 -21.39
N VAL A 23 -1.46 -19.85 -22.10
CA VAL A 23 -0.25 -20.50 -21.55
C VAL A 23 0.77 -19.47 -21.08
N ARG A 24 1.03 -18.44 -21.90
CA ARG A 24 1.98 -17.36 -21.56
C ARG A 24 1.53 -16.56 -20.34
N LYS A 25 0.22 -16.26 -20.24
CA LYS A 25 -0.35 -15.63 -19.04
C LYS A 25 -0.19 -16.50 -17.80
N ALA A 26 -0.47 -17.80 -17.91
CA ALA A 26 -0.30 -18.73 -16.81
C ALA A 26 1.15 -18.79 -16.33
N LEU A 27 2.12 -18.96 -17.26
CA LEU A 27 3.54 -18.99 -16.94
C LEU A 27 4.00 -17.72 -16.21
N GLY A 28 3.64 -16.55 -16.73
CA GLY A 28 4.06 -15.29 -16.12
C GLY A 28 3.44 -15.05 -14.74
N LEU A 29 2.17 -15.41 -14.55
CA LEU A 29 1.52 -15.38 -13.23
C LEU A 29 2.15 -16.38 -12.27
N THR A 30 2.50 -17.58 -12.73
CA THR A 30 3.20 -18.59 -11.90
C THR A 30 4.55 -18.05 -11.43
N MET A 31 5.34 -17.43 -12.29
CA MET A 31 6.61 -16.80 -11.87
C MET A 31 6.38 -15.68 -10.86
N ALA A 32 5.35 -14.86 -11.07
CA ALA A 32 5.00 -13.80 -10.14
C ALA A 32 4.60 -14.34 -8.76
N VAL A 33 3.78 -15.40 -8.71
CA VAL A 33 3.41 -16.05 -7.44
C VAL A 33 4.60 -16.75 -6.80
N ALA A 34 5.46 -17.39 -7.59
CA ALA A 34 6.70 -18.00 -7.10
C ALA A 34 7.63 -16.97 -6.45
N SER A 35 7.59 -15.70 -6.88
CA SER A 35 8.36 -14.62 -6.25
C SER A 35 7.98 -14.38 -4.77
N CYS A 36 6.75 -14.72 -4.36
CA CYS A 36 6.34 -14.71 -2.95
C CYS A 36 6.99 -15.86 -2.16
N LEU A 37 7.32 -16.98 -2.79
CA LEU A 37 7.98 -18.09 -2.09
C LEU A 37 9.40 -17.72 -1.68
N CYS A 38 10.06 -16.80 -2.41
CA CYS A 38 11.41 -16.35 -2.05
C CYS A 38 11.48 -15.69 -0.66
N ALA A 39 10.43 -14.99 -0.23
CA ALA A 39 10.41 -14.37 1.09
C ALA A 39 10.19 -15.41 2.20
N LEU A 40 9.34 -16.42 1.94
CA LEU A 40 9.06 -17.52 2.87
C LEU A 40 10.25 -18.48 3.01
N ALA A 41 10.93 -18.77 1.90
CA ALA A 41 12.05 -19.72 1.86
C ALA A 41 13.38 -19.09 2.27
N ASN A 42 13.46 -17.77 2.44
CA ASN A 42 14.70 -17.12 2.86
C ASN A 42 15.04 -17.48 4.32
N PRO A 43 16.14 -18.20 4.58
CA PRO A 43 16.52 -18.62 5.93
C PRO A 43 17.08 -17.47 6.77
N SER A 44 17.24 -16.26 6.22
CA SER A 44 17.78 -15.12 6.95
C SER A 44 16.94 -14.74 8.16
N ASP A 45 17.59 -14.47 9.29
CA ASP A 45 16.94 -13.94 10.50
C ASP A 45 16.66 -12.44 10.42
N SER A 46 17.06 -11.77 9.33
CA SER A 46 16.82 -10.33 9.17
C SER A 46 15.35 -10.04 8.90
N ILE A 47 14.65 -9.52 9.91
CA ILE A 47 13.27 -9.01 9.83
C ILE A 47 13.13 -8.00 8.69
N LYS A 48 14.09 -7.07 8.56
CA LYS A 48 14.06 -6.01 7.54
C LYS A 48 14.16 -6.57 6.12
N LEU A 49 15.04 -7.55 5.89
CA LEU A 49 15.15 -8.21 4.59
C LEU A 49 13.88 -9.01 4.26
N LYS A 50 13.36 -9.78 5.22
CA LYS A 50 12.12 -10.54 5.08
C LYS A 50 10.92 -9.63 4.78
N ALA A 51 10.80 -8.51 5.50
CA ALA A 51 9.75 -7.51 5.27
C ALA A 51 9.84 -6.89 3.87
N PHE A 52 11.05 -6.54 3.41
CA PHE A 52 11.27 -6.02 2.06
C PHE A 52 10.83 -7.04 0.98
N GLN A 53 11.25 -8.30 1.10
CA GLN A 53 10.85 -9.34 0.15
C GLN A 53 9.35 -9.65 0.21
N ALA A 54 8.76 -9.61 1.42
CA ALA A 54 7.34 -9.84 1.63
C ALA A 54 6.46 -8.69 1.08
N LEU A 55 7.02 -7.48 0.96
CA LEU A 55 6.39 -6.38 0.23
C LEU A 55 6.53 -6.56 -1.29
N ALA A 56 7.70 -6.95 -1.76
CA ALA A 56 7.99 -7.06 -3.20
C ALA A 56 7.19 -8.18 -3.90
N GLY A 57 7.03 -9.35 -3.29
CA GLY A 57 6.36 -10.49 -3.92
C GLY A 57 4.91 -10.21 -4.35
N PRO A 58 4.01 -9.82 -3.43
CA PRO A 58 2.63 -9.50 -3.75
C PRO A 58 2.53 -8.32 -4.73
N TRP A 59 3.46 -7.37 -4.64
CA TRP A 59 3.56 -6.28 -5.60
C TRP A 59 3.80 -6.80 -7.04
N VAL A 60 4.76 -7.71 -7.22
CA VAL A 60 5.04 -8.36 -8.50
C VAL A 60 3.81 -9.12 -9.02
N VAL A 61 3.07 -9.80 -8.15
CA VAL A 61 1.80 -10.47 -8.52
C VAL A 61 0.77 -9.46 -9.03
N MET A 62 0.58 -8.36 -8.32
CA MET A 62 -0.35 -7.29 -8.73
C MET A 62 0.01 -6.75 -10.12
N GLN A 63 1.29 -6.51 -10.39
CA GLN A 63 1.74 -6.03 -11.69
C GLN A 63 1.57 -7.06 -12.80
N ASN A 64 1.83 -8.34 -12.53
CA ASN A 64 1.64 -9.40 -13.52
C ASN A 64 0.16 -9.66 -13.84
N ILE A 65 -0.75 -9.49 -12.88
CA ILE A 65 -2.20 -9.50 -13.14
C ILE A 65 -2.57 -8.36 -14.10
N ARG A 66 -2.03 -7.15 -13.90
CA ARG A 66 -2.23 -6.02 -14.81
C ARG A 66 -1.71 -6.35 -16.21
N ILE A 67 -0.47 -6.83 -16.32
CA ILE A 67 0.15 -7.23 -17.59
C ILE A 67 -0.68 -8.31 -18.31
N ALA A 68 -1.15 -9.33 -17.59
CA ALA A 68 -1.98 -10.41 -18.14
C ALA A 68 -3.32 -9.90 -18.71
N ARG A 69 -3.81 -8.77 -18.19
CA ARG A 69 -5.06 -8.12 -18.61
C ARG A 69 -4.87 -7.11 -19.74
N THR A 70 -3.87 -6.24 -19.65
CA THR A 70 -3.67 -5.13 -20.61
C THR A 70 -2.75 -5.49 -21.78
N GLN A 71 -1.92 -6.52 -21.63
CA GLN A 71 -1.07 -7.08 -22.70
C GLN A 71 -0.20 -6.03 -23.43
N PRO A 72 0.58 -5.21 -22.71
CA PRO A 72 1.41 -4.21 -23.35
C PRO A 72 2.63 -4.84 -24.06
N PRO A 73 3.38 -4.09 -24.87
CA PRO A 73 4.60 -4.56 -25.52
C PRO A 73 5.66 -5.09 -24.53
N LEU A 74 6.54 -5.99 -24.97
CA LEU A 74 7.54 -6.66 -24.11
C LEU A 74 8.35 -5.69 -23.21
N PRO A 75 8.93 -4.59 -23.70
CA PRO A 75 9.71 -3.69 -22.85
C PRO A 75 8.89 -3.11 -21.69
N ILE A 76 7.62 -2.78 -21.96
CA ILE A 76 6.69 -2.26 -20.96
C ILE A 76 6.31 -3.36 -19.96
N ARG A 77 6.17 -4.62 -20.38
CA ARG A 77 5.87 -5.72 -19.45
C ARG A 77 7.00 -5.95 -18.44
N VAL A 78 8.25 -5.95 -18.90
CA VAL A 78 9.41 -6.13 -18.03
C VAL A 78 9.56 -4.93 -17.08
N TRP A 79 9.38 -3.71 -17.58
CA TRP A 79 9.43 -2.53 -16.71
C TRP A 79 8.27 -2.50 -15.71
N GLN A 80 7.06 -2.81 -16.15
CA GLN A 80 5.87 -2.84 -15.29
C GLN A 80 5.98 -3.84 -14.15
N SER A 81 6.62 -5.01 -14.35
CA SER A 81 6.68 -6.06 -13.33
C SER A 81 7.47 -5.69 -12.08
N ILE A 82 8.38 -4.72 -12.19
CA ILE A 82 9.21 -4.22 -11.08
C ILE A 82 8.87 -2.78 -10.67
N SER A 83 7.96 -2.11 -11.38
CA SER A 83 7.62 -0.71 -11.13
C SER A 83 6.62 -0.54 -10.00
N THR A 84 6.77 0.52 -9.21
CA THR A 84 5.89 0.87 -8.09
C THR A 84 4.58 1.57 -8.51
N TYR A 85 4.34 1.75 -9.81
CA TYR A 85 3.13 2.37 -10.35
C TYR A 85 2.86 1.83 -11.77
N ASP A 86 1.72 2.22 -12.35
CA ASP A 86 1.36 1.89 -13.73
C ASP A 86 2.22 2.72 -14.70
N VAL A 87 3.20 2.08 -15.36
CA VAL A 87 4.15 2.76 -16.26
C VAL A 87 3.48 3.25 -17.53
N THR A 88 2.30 2.71 -17.87
CA THR A 88 1.54 3.15 -19.06
C THR A 88 0.88 4.52 -18.86
N LYS A 89 0.77 4.97 -17.61
CA LYS A 89 0.21 6.29 -17.24
C LYS A 89 1.28 7.36 -17.08
N VAL A 90 2.55 7.04 -17.31
CA VAL A 90 3.65 8.00 -17.21
C VAL A 90 3.64 8.88 -18.46
N VAL A 91 3.71 10.18 -18.25
CA VAL A 91 3.79 11.16 -19.34
C VAL A 91 5.08 11.96 -19.25
N ARG A 92 5.62 12.36 -20.40
CA ARG A 92 6.80 13.23 -20.46
C ARG A 92 6.41 14.68 -20.20
N VAL A 93 7.23 15.36 -19.41
CA VAL A 93 7.05 16.76 -19.01
C VAL A 93 8.40 17.46 -19.00
N LYS A 94 8.41 18.79 -19.03
CA LYS A 94 9.65 19.55 -18.83
C LYS A 94 10.23 19.22 -17.45
N PRO A 95 11.52 18.84 -17.35
CA PRO A 95 12.16 18.62 -16.06
C PRO A 95 12.10 19.86 -15.18
N ALA A 96 11.44 19.74 -14.03
CA ALA A 96 11.30 20.82 -13.07
C ALA A 96 10.85 20.30 -11.70
N ILE A 97 11.54 20.69 -10.63
CA ILE A 97 11.07 20.53 -9.26
C ILE A 97 10.52 21.87 -8.77
N SER A 98 9.32 21.85 -8.17
CA SER A 98 8.80 23.03 -7.49
C SER A 98 9.34 23.13 -6.06
N THR A 99 9.60 24.35 -5.58
CA THR A 99 9.99 24.62 -4.19
C THR A 99 8.97 24.04 -3.21
N ARG A 100 7.67 24.09 -3.54
CA ARG A 100 6.59 23.48 -2.74
C ARG A 100 6.79 21.99 -2.53
N LEU A 101 7.27 21.26 -3.55
CA LEU A 101 7.52 19.83 -3.47
C LEU A 101 8.70 19.53 -2.54
N VAL A 102 9.78 20.32 -2.63
CA VAL A 102 10.95 20.21 -1.74
C VAL A 102 10.55 20.48 -0.30
N LEU A 103 9.88 21.61 -0.03
CA LEU A 103 9.42 21.97 1.31
C LEU A 103 8.51 20.91 1.91
N ARG A 104 7.59 20.35 1.10
CA ARG A 104 6.71 19.25 1.52
C ARG A 104 7.51 18.01 1.91
N ALA A 105 8.48 17.60 1.08
CA ALA A 105 9.32 16.44 1.37
C ALA A 105 10.13 16.64 2.67
N THR A 106 10.77 17.80 2.82
CA THR A 106 11.55 18.15 4.01
C THR A 106 10.68 18.14 5.27
N LEU A 107 9.50 18.76 5.21
CA LEU A 107 8.56 18.81 6.34
C LEU A 107 8.14 17.40 6.78
N PHE A 108 7.68 16.56 5.85
CA PHE A 108 7.22 15.22 6.21
C PHE A 108 8.35 14.31 6.70
N TRP A 109 9.57 14.44 6.15
CA TRP A 109 10.73 13.74 6.70
C TRP A 109 11.10 14.20 8.11
N ALA A 110 11.01 15.50 8.40
CA ALA A 110 11.24 16.03 9.75
C ALA A 110 10.18 15.49 10.74
N ILE A 111 8.91 15.48 10.35
CA ILE A 111 7.81 14.90 11.16
C ILE A 111 8.05 13.40 11.39
N THR A 112 8.41 12.65 10.34
CA THR A 112 8.76 11.23 10.46
C THR A 112 9.89 11.03 11.46
N ALA A 113 11.01 11.76 11.33
CA ALA A 113 12.14 11.63 12.22
C ALA A 113 11.77 11.93 13.69
N ALA A 114 11.03 13.01 13.93
CA ALA A 114 10.54 13.37 15.26
C ALA A 114 9.62 12.28 15.86
N CYS A 115 8.67 11.76 15.06
CA CYS A 115 7.76 10.71 15.51
C CYS A 115 8.49 9.40 15.80
N LEU A 116 9.42 8.98 14.94
CA LEU A 116 10.22 7.77 15.17
C LEU A 116 11.13 7.93 16.39
N TYR A 117 11.69 9.12 16.61
CA TYR A 117 12.46 9.41 17.82
C TYR A 117 11.62 9.21 19.07
N VAL A 118 10.40 9.76 19.10
CA VAL A 118 9.47 9.56 20.22
C VAL A 118 9.11 8.08 20.38
N VAL A 119 8.78 7.38 19.30
CA VAL A 119 8.37 5.96 19.34
C VAL A 119 9.47 5.05 19.89
N PHE A 120 10.73 5.26 19.50
CA PHE A 120 11.83 4.34 19.84
C PHE A 120 12.64 4.74 21.07
N TYR A 121 12.71 6.03 21.41
CA TYR A 121 13.59 6.51 22.48
C TYR A 121 12.83 7.13 23.66
N VAL A 122 11.68 7.77 23.43
CA VAL A 122 10.93 8.45 24.51
C VAL A 122 9.79 7.58 25.05
N ALA A 123 9.03 6.92 24.19
CA ALA A 123 7.90 6.11 24.58
C ALA A 123 8.30 4.98 25.56
N PRO A 124 9.41 4.23 25.37
CA PRO A 124 9.79 3.14 26.28
C PRO A 124 10.08 3.58 27.72
N THR A 125 10.45 4.85 27.95
CA THR A 125 10.76 5.40 29.29
C THR A 125 9.61 6.19 29.89
N SER A 126 8.49 6.32 29.18
CA SER A 126 7.31 7.05 29.62
C SER A 126 6.39 6.21 30.53
N SER A 127 5.46 6.87 31.22
CA SER A 127 4.40 6.22 31.99
C SER A 127 3.30 5.58 31.12
N ALA A 128 3.26 5.88 29.81
CA ALA A 128 2.23 5.41 28.88
C ALA A 128 2.83 4.98 27.51
N PRO A 129 3.75 3.99 27.49
CA PRO A 129 4.51 3.61 26.28
C PRO A 129 3.60 3.22 25.11
N GLY A 130 2.55 2.44 25.37
CA GLY A 130 1.61 1.99 24.34
C GLY A 130 0.86 3.15 23.67
N PHE A 131 0.36 4.09 24.46
CA PHE A 131 -0.33 5.28 23.96
C PHE A 131 0.60 6.15 23.11
N MET A 132 1.82 6.41 23.58
CA MET A 132 2.79 7.22 22.82
C MET A 132 3.20 6.55 21.52
N ARG A 133 3.45 5.22 21.53
CA ARG A 133 3.73 4.47 20.30
C ARG A 133 2.57 4.54 19.30
N TRP A 134 1.34 4.45 19.77
CA TRP A 134 0.16 4.60 18.92
C TRP A 134 0.02 6.02 18.37
N ALA A 135 0.01 7.03 19.24
CA ALA A 135 -0.25 8.43 18.88
C ALA A 135 0.83 9.00 17.93
N PHE A 136 2.11 8.74 18.21
CA PHE A 136 3.20 9.19 17.34
C PHE A 136 3.41 8.22 16.17
N GLY A 137 3.10 6.94 16.34
CA GLY A 137 3.21 5.95 15.27
C GLY A 137 2.23 6.21 14.12
N VAL A 138 0.96 6.55 14.41
CA VAL A 138 -0.02 6.86 13.36
C VAL A 138 0.38 8.10 12.56
N VAL A 139 0.87 9.15 13.24
CA VAL A 139 1.38 10.36 12.59
C VAL A 139 2.65 10.07 11.79
N GLY A 140 3.58 9.33 12.38
CA GLY A 140 4.85 8.94 11.74
C GLY A 140 4.65 8.10 10.49
N ILE A 141 3.72 7.14 10.51
CA ILE A 141 3.39 6.31 9.34
C ILE A 141 2.76 7.17 8.24
N TYR A 142 1.81 8.04 8.58
CA TYR A 142 1.21 8.96 7.61
C TYR A 142 2.28 9.86 6.98
N ALA A 143 3.12 10.49 7.79
CA ALA A 143 4.19 11.37 7.34
C ALA A 143 5.20 10.64 6.46
N THR A 144 5.56 9.41 6.82
CA THR A 144 6.50 8.58 6.03
C THR A 144 5.91 8.23 4.67
N ALA A 145 4.63 7.86 4.62
CA ALA A 145 3.95 7.56 3.36
C ALA A 145 3.90 8.79 2.43
N ASP A 146 3.66 9.99 2.99
CA ASP A 146 3.64 11.22 2.21
C ASP A 146 5.04 11.68 1.78
N ALA A 147 6.05 11.50 2.64
CA ALA A 147 7.45 11.78 2.33
C ALA A 147 7.94 10.90 1.16
N ILE A 148 7.69 9.59 1.22
CA ILE A 148 8.02 8.65 0.14
C ILE A 148 7.29 9.03 -1.15
N ALA A 149 6.00 9.34 -1.09
CA ALA A 149 5.23 9.75 -2.26
C ALA A 149 5.78 11.04 -2.89
N THR A 150 6.16 12.00 -2.07
CA THR A 150 6.73 13.28 -2.52
C THR A 150 8.10 13.07 -3.15
N CYS A 151 8.96 12.25 -2.55
CA CYS A 151 10.25 11.86 -3.11
C CYS A 151 10.12 11.12 -4.44
N LEU A 152 9.13 10.23 -4.57
CA LEU A 152 8.85 9.54 -5.83
C LEU A 152 8.47 10.54 -6.94
N VAL A 153 7.57 11.49 -6.65
CA VAL A 153 7.20 12.50 -7.64
C VAL A 153 8.40 13.39 -7.98
N ALA A 154 9.20 13.80 -6.99
CA ALA A 154 10.37 14.65 -7.20
C ALA A 154 11.42 13.97 -8.08
N SER A 155 11.75 12.70 -7.82
CA SER A 155 12.75 11.96 -8.59
C SER A 155 12.34 11.78 -10.05
N HIS A 156 11.06 11.53 -10.33
CA HIS A 156 10.56 11.42 -11.70
C HIS A 156 10.52 12.78 -12.42
N ARG A 157 10.16 13.85 -11.71
CA ARG A 157 10.16 15.21 -12.28
C ARG A 157 11.56 15.68 -12.67
N LEU A 158 12.63 15.23 -11.98
CA LEU A 158 14.02 15.52 -12.36
C LEU A 158 14.39 14.97 -13.73
N ILE A 159 13.85 13.82 -14.09
CA ILE A 159 14.12 13.15 -15.37
C ILE A 159 13.03 13.43 -16.42
N GLY A 160 12.17 14.43 -16.18
CA GLY A 160 11.13 14.84 -17.13
C GLY A 160 9.95 13.87 -17.23
N LEU A 161 9.63 13.16 -16.16
CA LEU A 161 8.48 12.25 -16.08
C LEU A 161 7.46 12.71 -15.05
N GLU A 162 6.19 12.60 -15.39
CA GLU A 162 5.07 12.75 -14.48
C GLU A 162 4.44 11.38 -14.23
N VAL A 163 4.43 10.98 -12.95
CA VAL A 163 3.90 9.70 -12.48
C VAL A 163 2.54 9.89 -11.80
N PRO A 164 1.69 8.85 -11.75
CA PRO A 164 0.44 8.90 -10.98
C PRO A 164 0.66 9.30 -9.52
N LYS A 165 -0.21 10.17 -9.00
CA LYS A 165 -0.19 10.57 -7.58
C LYS A 165 -0.45 9.35 -6.69
N ILE A 166 0.29 9.23 -5.60
CA ILE A 166 0.07 8.19 -4.58
C ILE A 166 -1.03 8.60 -3.60
N HIS A 167 -1.05 9.86 -3.16
CA HIS A 167 -2.01 10.39 -2.20
C HIS A 167 -2.72 11.62 -2.76
N ASP A 168 -3.97 11.85 -2.34
CA ASP A 168 -4.73 13.06 -2.61
C ASP A 168 -5.45 13.55 -1.34
N ASN A 169 -4.72 14.29 -0.52
CA ASN A 169 -5.20 14.91 0.72
C ASN A 169 -6.08 13.96 1.57
N PRO A 170 -5.54 12.83 2.07
CA PRO A 170 -6.31 11.81 2.79
C PRO A 170 -7.10 12.33 3.98
N LEU A 171 -6.56 13.30 4.71
CA LEU A 171 -7.20 13.86 5.90
C LEU A 171 -8.48 14.66 5.60
N LEU A 172 -8.76 14.98 4.33
CA LEU A 172 -9.99 15.66 3.91
C LEU A 172 -11.12 14.69 3.54
N ALA A 173 -10.93 13.38 3.72
CA ALA A 173 -11.95 12.38 3.46
C ALA A 173 -13.22 12.64 4.31
N ARG A 174 -14.39 12.51 3.69
CA ARG A 174 -15.71 12.60 4.34
C ARG A 174 -16.40 11.24 4.46
N SER A 175 -15.76 10.19 3.97
CA SER A 175 -16.19 8.81 4.16
C SER A 175 -14.99 7.88 4.14
N ILE A 176 -15.11 6.71 4.78
CA ILE A 176 -14.08 5.67 4.76
C ILE A 176 -13.88 5.16 3.33
N MET A 177 -14.97 5.06 2.56
CA MET A 177 -14.88 4.75 1.13
C MET A 177 -14.10 5.79 0.33
N GLU A 178 -14.27 7.09 0.62
CA GLU A 178 -13.51 8.15 -0.03
C GLU A 178 -12.04 8.11 0.37
N PHE A 179 -11.74 7.86 1.65
CA PHE A 179 -10.37 7.72 2.15
C PHE A 179 -9.62 6.64 1.36
N TRP A 180 -10.10 5.40 1.36
CA TRP A 180 -9.41 4.28 0.72
C TRP A 180 -9.53 4.27 -0.81
N GLY A 181 -10.65 4.75 -1.36
CA GLY A 181 -10.92 4.67 -2.79
C GLY A 181 -10.38 5.84 -3.60
N ARG A 182 -10.18 7.01 -2.97
CA ARG A 182 -9.91 8.27 -3.70
C ARG A 182 -8.81 9.13 -3.14
N ARG A 183 -8.26 8.82 -1.95
CA ARG A 183 -7.31 9.73 -1.30
C ARG A 183 -6.06 9.06 -0.76
N TRP A 184 -6.17 7.86 -0.20
CA TRP A 184 -5.06 7.09 0.37
C TRP A 184 -4.55 6.03 -0.61
N ASN A 185 -3.24 5.98 -0.83
CA ASN A 185 -2.54 5.02 -1.69
C ASN A 185 -3.32 4.64 -2.96
N LEU A 186 -3.51 5.62 -3.85
CA LEU A 186 -4.27 5.52 -5.08
C LEU A 186 -3.77 4.42 -6.02
N ILE A 187 -2.49 4.04 -5.93
CA ILE A 187 -1.94 2.98 -6.76
C ILE A 187 -2.56 1.63 -6.37
N VAL A 188 -2.56 1.30 -5.07
CA VAL A 188 -3.19 0.08 -4.55
C VAL A 188 -4.71 0.19 -4.62
N GLY A 189 -5.28 1.36 -4.29
CA GLY A 189 -6.73 1.60 -4.33
C GLY A 189 -7.31 1.40 -5.74
N GLN A 190 -6.67 1.92 -6.78
CA GLN A 190 -7.08 1.70 -8.17
C GLN A 190 -6.95 0.22 -8.57
N TRP A 191 -5.89 -0.46 -8.14
CA TRP A 191 -5.70 -1.88 -8.43
C TRP A 191 -6.82 -2.73 -7.80
N LEU A 192 -7.11 -2.53 -6.51
CA LEU A 192 -8.22 -3.21 -5.82
C LEU A 192 -9.57 -2.87 -6.46
N HIS A 193 -9.77 -1.62 -6.85
CA HIS A 193 -10.99 -1.21 -7.55
C HIS A 193 -11.17 -1.97 -8.88
N GLU A 194 -10.10 -2.06 -9.68
CA GLU A 194 -10.15 -2.66 -11.02
C GLU A 194 -10.32 -4.20 -10.98
N TYR A 195 -9.62 -4.87 -10.06
CA TYR A 195 -9.49 -6.32 -10.04
C TYR A 195 -10.30 -7.03 -8.94
N CYS A 196 -10.73 -6.32 -7.89
CA CYS A 196 -11.52 -6.90 -6.80
C CYS A 196 -12.94 -6.30 -6.74
N TYR A 197 -13.05 -4.97 -6.69
CA TYR A 197 -14.35 -4.29 -6.57
C TYR A 197 -15.21 -4.43 -7.82
N ARG A 198 -14.71 -3.95 -8.97
CA ARG A 198 -15.47 -3.81 -10.22
C ARG A 198 -16.09 -5.13 -10.70
N PRO A 199 -15.39 -6.28 -10.67
CA PRO A 199 -15.99 -7.56 -11.11
C PRO A 199 -17.24 -7.97 -10.32
N LEU A 200 -17.33 -7.62 -9.05
CA LEU A 200 -18.48 -7.95 -8.20
C LEU A 200 -19.52 -6.82 -8.18
N ALA A 201 -19.08 -5.57 -8.17
CA ALA A 201 -19.97 -4.41 -8.21
C ALA A 201 -20.77 -4.34 -9.52
N ALA A 202 -20.16 -4.71 -10.66
CA ALA A 202 -20.82 -4.77 -11.96
C ALA A 202 -21.98 -5.78 -12.00
N ARG A 203 -21.99 -6.78 -11.10
CA ARG A 203 -23.08 -7.75 -10.92
C ARG A 203 -24.19 -7.25 -9.98
N ARG A 204 -24.35 -5.93 -9.85
CA ARG A 204 -25.29 -5.26 -8.92
C ARG A 204 -25.06 -5.57 -7.43
N HIS A 205 -23.86 -5.99 -7.05
CA HIS A 205 -23.48 -6.23 -5.65
C HIS A 205 -22.32 -5.29 -5.21
N PRO A 206 -22.56 -3.96 -5.11
CA PRO A 206 -21.51 -3.00 -4.79
C PRO A 206 -20.84 -3.28 -3.44
N PHE A 207 -21.60 -3.75 -2.45
CA PHE A 207 -21.04 -4.09 -1.14
C PHE A 207 -20.18 -5.36 -1.18
N ALA A 208 -20.52 -6.34 -2.03
CA ALA A 208 -19.65 -7.51 -2.23
C ALA A 208 -18.30 -7.08 -2.83
N GLY A 209 -18.29 -6.07 -3.71
CA GLY A 209 -17.05 -5.45 -4.20
C GLY A 209 -16.22 -4.81 -3.08
N VAL A 210 -16.87 -4.15 -2.11
CA VAL A 210 -16.18 -3.61 -0.91
C VAL A 210 -15.55 -4.74 -0.10
N VAL A 211 -16.33 -5.79 0.20
CA VAL A 211 -15.85 -6.96 0.96
C VAL A 211 -14.65 -7.61 0.27
N ALA A 212 -14.72 -7.84 -1.05
CA ALA A 212 -13.63 -8.45 -1.79
C ALA A 212 -12.36 -7.58 -1.81
N SER A 213 -12.52 -6.25 -1.90
CA SER A 213 -11.37 -5.33 -1.89
C SER A 213 -10.66 -5.34 -0.54
N PHE A 214 -11.41 -5.29 0.56
CA PHE A 214 -10.83 -5.35 1.89
C PHE A 214 -10.30 -6.74 2.25
N ALA A 215 -10.93 -7.82 1.79
CA ALA A 215 -10.40 -9.18 1.95
C ALA A 215 -9.07 -9.36 1.21
N ALA A 216 -8.98 -8.86 -0.04
CA ALA A 216 -7.72 -8.89 -0.79
C ALA A 216 -6.64 -8.04 -0.10
N SER A 217 -6.99 -6.81 0.34
CA SER A 217 -6.06 -5.97 1.11
C SER A 217 -5.60 -6.65 2.41
N ALA A 218 -6.52 -7.25 3.15
CA ALA A 218 -6.23 -7.97 4.38
C ALA A 218 -5.26 -9.14 4.13
N PHE A 219 -5.46 -9.91 3.07
CA PHE A 219 -4.56 -11.01 2.70
C PHE A 219 -3.15 -10.50 2.30
N LEU A 220 -3.06 -9.42 1.53
CA LEU A 220 -1.77 -8.82 1.16
C LEU A 220 -0.98 -8.38 2.39
N HIS A 221 -1.65 -7.72 3.35
CA HIS A 221 -1.01 -7.25 4.57
C HIS A 221 -0.76 -8.37 5.59
N TRP A 222 -1.62 -9.38 5.61
CA TRP A 222 -1.38 -10.62 6.36
C TRP A 222 -0.05 -11.22 5.93
N TYR A 223 0.16 -11.42 4.63
CA TYR A 223 1.41 -12.00 4.11
C TYR A 223 2.62 -11.12 4.42
N LEU A 224 2.50 -9.79 4.23
CA LEU A 224 3.56 -8.82 4.51
C LEU A 224 4.07 -8.90 5.97
N ILE A 225 3.18 -9.11 6.93
CA ILE A 225 3.54 -9.23 8.35
C ILE A 225 3.87 -10.67 8.75
N PHE A 226 3.19 -11.66 8.17
CA PHE A 226 3.36 -13.06 8.51
C PHE A 226 4.80 -13.53 8.29
N VAL A 227 5.40 -13.15 7.15
CA VAL A 227 6.76 -13.55 6.78
C VAL A 227 7.82 -13.07 7.81
N PRO A 228 7.87 -11.77 8.20
CA PRO A 228 8.84 -11.29 9.18
C PRO A 228 8.44 -11.47 10.66
N LEU A 229 7.15 -11.43 11.01
CA LEU A 229 6.69 -11.33 12.42
C LEU A 229 5.73 -12.45 12.86
N GLY A 230 5.40 -13.39 11.97
CA GLY A 230 4.58 -14.55 12.28
C GLY A 230 3.07 -14.28 12.35
N LEU A 231 2.33 -15.34 12.70
CA LEU A 231 0.87 -15.39 12.61
C LEU A 231 0.15 -14.39 13.53
N SER A 232 0.61 -14.22 14.77
CA SER A 232 -0.08 -13.36 15.74
C SER A 232 -0.17 -11.91 15.26
N HIS A 233 0.96 -11.33 14.85
CA HIS A 233 1.01 -9.96 14.35
C HIS A 233 0.27 -9.80 13.02
N SER A 234 0.30 -10.83 12.15
CA SER A 234 -0.41 -10.75 10.88
C SER A 234 -1.91 -10.78 11.05
N LEU A 235 -2.44 -11.54 12.02
CA LEU A 235 -3.87 -11.52 12.38
C LEU A 235 -4.31 -10.16 12.95
N VAL A 236 -3.47 -9.50 13.76
CA VAL A 236 -3.73 -8.14 14.26
C VAL A 236 -3.86 -7.15 13.10
N MET A 237 -2.93 -7.17 12.14
CA MET A 237 -3.01 -6.28 10.96
C MET A 237 -4.17 -6.65 10.02
N THR A 238 -4.50 -7.93 9.93
CA THR A 238 -5.67 -8.40 9.16
C THR A 238 -6.96 -7.80 9.71
N ALA A 239 -7.10 -7.75 11.05
CA ALA A 239 -8.27 -7.16 11.70
C ALA A 239 -8.47 -5.69 11.32
N PHE A 240 -7.39 -4.90 11.20
CA PHE A 240 -7.47 -3.50 10.75
C PHE A 240 -8.21 -3.34 9.41
N PHE A 241 -7.94 -4.22 8.44
CA PHE A 241 -8.56 -4.17 7.13
C PHE A 241 -9.98 -4.75 7.12
N LEU A 242 -10.25 -5.80 7.89
CA LEU A 242 -11.58 -6.41 7.94
C LEU A 242 -12.59 -5.54 8.69
N ILE A 243 -12.18 -4.79 9.71
CA ILE A 243 -13.05 -3.86 10.47
C ILE A 243 -13.57 -2.70 9.59
N GLN A 244 -12.91 -2.39 8.47
CA GLN A 244 -13.39 -1.39 7.52
C GLN A 244 -14.77 -1.76 6.95
N ILE A 245 -15.06 -3.05 6.78
CA ILE A 245 -16.31 -3.56 6.22
C ILE A 245 -17.52 -3.16 7.08
N PRO A 246 -17.59 -3.51 8.38
CA PRO A 246 -18.68 -3.06 9.24
C PRO A 246 -18.70 -1.54 9.42
N LEU A 247 -17.55 -0.85 9.48
CA LEU A 247 -17.52 0.61 9.58
C LEU A 247 -18.18 1.29 8.35
N ILE A 248 -17.90 0.79 7.13
CA ILE A 248 -18.55 1.26 5.90
C ILE A 248 -20.04 0.92 5.90
N ALA A 249 -20.44 -0.24 6.42
CA ALA A 249 -21.86 -0.60 6.55
C ALA A 249 -22.60 0.37 7.49
N ILE A 250 -21.97 0.76 8.61
CA ILE A 250 -22.51 1.74 9.56
C ILE A 250 -22.54 3.13 8.90
N GLU A 251 -21.47 3.57 8.25
CA GLU A 251 -21.40 4.83 7.50
C GLU A 251 -22.56 4.98 6.49
N ARG A 252 -22.90 3.90 5.77
CA ARG A 252 -24.04 3.89 4.83
C ARG A 252 -25.38 4.05 5.55
N LYS A 253 -25.55 3.44 6.73
CA LYS A 253 -26.75 3.60 7.57
C LYS A 253 -26.85 5.02 8.14
N LEU A 254 -25.73 5.61 8.55
CA LEU A 254 -25.65 6.98 9.05
C LEU A 254 -25.85 8.05 7.96
N ARG A 255 -25.85 7.65 6.69
CA ARG A 255 -25.97 8.53 5.51
C ARG A 255 -24.99 9.70 5.58
N LEU A 256 -23.71 9.44 5.87
CA LEU A 256 -22.71 10.50 6.11
C LEU A 256 -22.61 11.54 4.98
N ALA A 257 -22.95 11.17 3.75
CA ALA A 257 -23.02 12.09 2.62
C ALA A 257 -24.00 13.27 2.83
N THR A 258 -25.00 13.13 3.70
CA THR A 258 -25.95 14.21 4.03
C THR A 258 -25.54 15.02 5.25
N LYS A 259 -24.47 14.63 5.95
CA LYS A 259 -23.99 15.30 7.15
C LYS A 259 -23.06 16.47 6.78
N PRO A 260 -22.95 17.50 7.64
CA PRO A 260 -21.99 18.56 7.44
C PRO A 260 -20.56 18.00 7.40
N SER A 261 -19.69 18.67 6.64
CA SER A 261 -18.37 18.14 6.27
C SER A 261 -17.49 17.81 7.47
N TRP A 262 -17.55 18.62 8.53
CA TRP A 262 -16.77 18.39 9.76
C TRP A 262 -17.21 17.11 10.47
N ALA A 263 -18.51 16.80 10.52
CA ALA A 263 -19.03 15.61 11.19
C ALA A 263 -18.67 14.34 10.43
N ALA A 264 -18.80 14.39 9.10
CA ALA A 264 -18.41 13.29 8.21
C ALA A 264 -16.89 13.03 8.26
N ASN A 265 -16.10 14.10 8.31
CA ASN A 265 -14.65 14.01 8.48
C ASN A 265 -14.26 13.45 9.85
N LEU A 266 -14.86 13.95 10.93
CA LEU A 266 -14.61 13.46 12.29
C LEU A 266 -14.93 11.97 12.42
N TRP A 267 -16.07 11.52 11.86
CA TRP A 267 -16.38 10.09 11.79
C TRP A 267 -15.27 9.33 11.04
N THR A 268 -14.92 9.80 9.85
CA THR A 268 -14.00 9.09 8.94
C THR A 268 -12.61 8.97 9.54
N ILE A 269 -11.99 10.11 9.86
CA ILE A 269 -10.63 10.15 10.40
C ILE A 269 -10.59 9.61 11.82
N GLY A 270 -11.58 9.94 12.66
CA GLY A 270 -11.68 9.43 14.02
C GLY A 270 -11.78 7.90 14.07
N SER A 271 -12.62 7.30 13.22
CA SER A 271 -12.73 5.83 13.14
C SER A 271 -11.42 5.20 12.70
N LEU A 272 -10.75 5.75 11.69
CA LEU A 272 -9.47 5.23 11.20
C LEU A 272 -8.36 5.35 12.25
N VAL A 273 -8.28 6.48 12.95
CA VAL A 273 -7.30 6.71 14.03
C VAL A 273 -7.56 5.77 15.20
N LEU A 274 -8.83 5.59 15.61
CA LEU A 274 -9.22 4.72 16.71
C LEU A 274 -8.74 3.28 16.51
N ILE A 275 -8.90 2.73 15.31
CA ILE A 275 -8.48 1.36 15.01
C ILE A 275 -7.03 1.27 14.53
N SER A 276 -6.33 2.39 14.35
CA SER A 276 -5.00 2.43 13.74
C SER A 276 -3.95 1.65 14.52
N GLY A 277 -4.13 1.42 15.83
CA GLY A 277 -3.25 0.55 16.63
C GLY A 277 -3.07 -0.84 16.05
N LEU A 278 -4.11 -1.39 15.40
CA LEU A 278 -4.07 -2.69 14.73
C LEU A 278 -3.13 -2.72 13.51
N PHE A 279 -2.85 -1.56 12.91
CA PHE A 279 -1.88 -1.40 11.81
C PHE A 279 -0.52 -0.95 12.34
N VAL A 280 -0.53 0.06 13.22
CA VAL A 280 0.65 0.77 13.72
C VAL A 280 1.56 -0.16 14.51
N ASP A 281 1.03 -0.99 15.42
CA ASP A 281 1.88 -1.83 16.27
C ASP A 281 2.66 -2.89 15.46
N PRO A 282 2.04 -3.72 14.60
CA PRO A 282 2.78 -4.64 13.74
C PRO A 282 3.78 -3.92 12.83
N PHE A 283 3.42 -2.75 12.31
CA PHE A 283 4.30 -1.99 11.42
C PHE A 283 5.55 -1.46 12.14
N LEU A 284 5.39 -0.88 13.34
CA LEU A 284 6.52 -0.36 14.12
C LEU A 284 7.50 -1.47 14.53
N ARG A 285 7.02 -2.71 14.70
CA ARG A 285 7.87 -3.88 14.96
C ARG A 285 8.73 -4.32 13.77
N LEU A 286 8.36 -3.93 12.55
CA LEU A 286 9.24 -4.13 11.38
C LEU A 286 10.44 -3.18 11.40
N LEU A 287 10.32 -2.07 12.14
CA LEU A 287 11.30 -0.99 12.17
C LEU A 287 12.26 -1.08 13.36
N SER A 288 11.83 -1.73 14.46
CA SER A 288 12.69 -2.09 15.61
C SER A 288 13.75 -3.11 15.20
#